data_AF-A0A1I7K1D2-F1
#
_entry.id   AF-A0A1I7K1D2-F1
#
_cell.length_a   1.000
_cell.length_b   1.000
_cell.length_c   1.000
_cell.angle_alpha   90.00
_cell.angle_beta   90.00
_cell.angle_gamma   90.00
#
_symmetry.space_group_name_H-M   'P 1'
#
loop_
_entity.id
_entity.type
_entity.pdbx_description
1 polymer ?
#
loop_
_entity_poly.entity_id
_entity_poly.type
_entity_poly.pdbx_seq_one_letter_code
_entity_poly.pdbx_strand_id
1 'polypeptide(L)'
;MWYEISDSYVNDSYGFAPIKSGITGAGRVTKEDTIHYENPRYSRTMEIAEEHYNQLKEYGELAKSGNNPDFDLNYNGASNSCIDFTWKALRSAGLIPEITWNDFTEFNKINKVFKKFDGDMKVDNNIPHIKSIPAPFPDSELNKQHYNKPPKKTLLQMILTQKDSNETDIKIS
;
A
#
# COMPACT_ATOMS: atom_id res chain seq x y z
N MET A 1 -4.76 -2.19 -1.67
CA MET A 1 -4.05 -0.89 -1.59
C MET A 1 -3.74 -0.49 -3.02
N TRP A 2 -3.84 0.79 -3.35
CA TRP A 2 -3.59 1.33 -4.67
C TRP A 2 -3.13 2.78 -4.53
N TYR A 3 -2.66 3.37 -5.63
CA TYR A 3 -2.38 4.81 -5.69
C TYR A 3 -3.04 5.44 -6.91
N GLU A 4 -3.26 6.75 -6.82
CA GLU A 4 -3.80 7.59 -7.89
C GLU A 4 -2.86 8.77 -8.09
N ILE A 5 -2.68 9.19 -9.35
CA ILE A 5 -1.93 10.38 -9.74
C ILE A 5 -2.80 11.28 -10.61
N SER A 6 -2.67 12.58 -10.41
CA SER A 6 -3.43 13.59 -11.14
C SER A 6 -2.57 14.80 -11.49
N ASP A 7 -2.76 15.33 -12.69
CA ASP A 7 -2.21 16.61 -13.14
C ASP A 7 -3.30 17.71 -13.28
N SER A 8 -4.45 17.51 -12.62
CA SER A 8 -5.69 18.30 -12.73
C SER A 8 -6.54 18.04 -13.98
N TYR A 9 -6.03 17.33 -15.00
CA TYR A 9 -6.76 17.01 -16.23
C TYR A 9 -6.94 15.51 -16.42
N VAL A 10 -5.91 14.73 -16.09
CA VAL A 10 -5.86 13.28 -16.21
C VAL A 10 -5.73 12.68 -14.82
N ASN A 11 -6.58 11.70 -14.52
CA ASN A 11 -6.48 10.89 -13.32
C ASN A 11 -6.13 9.46 -13.75
N ASP A 12 -4.95 8.99 -13.37
CA ASP A 12 -4.53 7.61 -13.54
C ASP A 12 -4.54 6.90 -12.17
N SER A 13 -5.09 5.68 -12.12
CA SER A 13 -5.10 4.82 -10.94
C SER A 13 -4.33 3.55 -11.21
N TYR A 14 -3.64 3.00 -10.22
CA TYR A 14 -2.92 1.74 -10.35
C TYR A 14 -3.06 0.90 -9.08
N GLY A 15 -3.59 -0.31 -9.26
CA GLY A 15 -3.66 -1.34 -8.23
C GLY A 15 -3.32 -2.71 -8.79
N PHE A 16 -2.96 -3.66 -7.92
CA PHE A 16 -2.60 -5.03 -8.28
C PHE A 16 -3.49 -6.05 -7.56
N ALA A 17 -4.08 -6.97 -8.32
CA ALA A 17 -5.01 -7.97 -7.81
C ALA A 17 -4.85 -9.30 -8.58
N PRO A 18 -5.26 -10.45 -7.99
CA PRO A 18 -5.24 -11.71 -8.72
C PRO A 18 -6.34 -11.71 -9.80
N ILE A 19 -6.05 -12.25 -10.98
CA ILE A 19 -7.02 -12.35 -12.09
C ILE A 19 -8.18 -13.27 -11.70
N LYS A 20 -7.87 -14.36 -11.01
CA LYS A 20 -8.86 -15.27 -10.41
C LYS A 20 -8.79 -15.12 -8.90
N SER A 21 -9.93 -14.98 -8.23
CA SER A 21 -9.96 -14.87 -6.77
C SER A 21 -9.19 -16.02 -6.11
N GLY A 22 -8.27 -15.67 -5.21
CA GLY A 22 -7.37 -16.62 -4.58
C GLY A 22 -6.24 -15.90 -3.85
N ILE A 23 -5.45 -16.66 -3.09
CA ILE A 23 -4.28 -16.12 -2.36
C ILE A 23 -3.00 -16.16 -3.20
N THR A 24 -2.98 -16.93 -4.28
CA THR A 24 -1.85 -17.05 -5.22
C THR A 24 -2.35 -17.20 -6.66
N GLY A 25 -1.52 -16.84 -7.64
CA GLY A 25 -1.76 -17.10 -9.07
C GLY A 25 -1.45 -15.91 -9.96
N ALA A 26 -1.86 -15.97 -11.24
CA ALA A 26 -1.67 -14.84 -12.15
C ALA A 26 -2.42 -13.60 -11.63
N GLY A 27 -1.71 -12.48 -11.57
CA GLY A 27 -2.21 -11.17 -11.20
C GLY A 27 -2.27 -10.22 -12.39
N ARG A 28 -2.90 -9.07 -12.16
CA ARG A 28 -3.03 -8.00 -13.14
C ARG A 28 -2.95 -6.65 -12.44
N VAL A 29 -2.18 -5.74 -13.04
CA VAL A 29 -2.25 -4.32 -12.70
C VAL A 29 -3.36 -3.69 -13.52
N THR A 30 -4.22 -2.92 -12.88
CA THR A 30 -5.41 -2.35 -13.51
C THR A 30 -5.60 -0.90 -13.10
N LYS A 31 -6.18 -0.12 -14.03
CA LYS A 31 -6.66 1.25 -13.80
C LYS A 31 -8.11 1.31 -13.32
N GLU A 32 -8.81 0.19 -13.39
CA GLU A 32 -10.27 0.09 -13.30
C GLU A 32 -10.74 -0.60 -12.01
N ASP A 33 -9.86 -0.98 -11.08
CA ASP A 33 -10.24 -1.73 -9.85
C ASP A 33 -10.89 -0.88 -8.75
N THR A 34 -11.53 0.23 -9.11
CA THR A 34 -12.46 0.93 -8.21
C THR A 34 -13.67 0.05 -7.83
N ILE A 35 -13.91 -1.09 -8.51
CA ILE A 35 -15.06 -1.98 -8.30
C ILE A 35 -15.00 -2.75 -6.95
N HIS A 36 -13.83 -2.82 -6.29
CA HIS A 36 -13.71 -3.44 -4.95
C HIS A 36 -13.29 -2.47 -3.84
N TYR A 37 -13.10 -1.20 -4.17
CA TYR A 37 -12.56 -0.20 -3.24
C TYR A 37 -13.37 1.10 -3.20
N GLU A 38 -14.68 1.04 -3.44
CA GLU A 38 -15.57 2.21 -3.40
C GLU A 38 -15.50 3.02 -2.09
N ASN A 39 -14.95 2.43 -1.02
CA ASN A 39 -14.81 3.10 0.27
C ASN A 39 -13.56 2.63 1.06
N PRO A 40 -12.33 3.10 0.74
CA PRO A 40 -11.15 2.70 1.49
C PRO A 40 -11.26 3.10 2.95
N ARG A 41 -10.73 2.27 3.86
CA ARG A 41 -10.64 2.61 5.29
C ARG A 41 -9.97 3.98 5.53
N TYR A 42 -8.96 4.29 4.74
CA TYR A 42 -8.14 5.50 4.82
C TYR A 42 -7.67 5.91 3.42
N SER A 43 -7.66 7.20 3.14
CA SER A 43 -7.00 7.78 1.97
C SER A 43 -6.19 9.01 2.37
N ARG A 44 -5.11 9.26 1.63
CA ARG A 44 -4.25 10.44 1.76
C ARG A 44 -3.99 11.00 0.39
N THR A 45 -4.31 12.27 0.20
CA THR A 45 -3.90 13.07 -0.95
C THR A 45 -2.72 13.92 -0.53
N MET A 46 -1.71 14.02 -1.40
CA MET A 46 -0.56 14.87 -1.19
C MET A 46 -0.13 15.49 -2.52
N GLU A 47 0.24 16.77 -2.49
CA GLU A 47 0.90 17.39 -3.64
C GLU A 47 2.32 16.81 -3.79
N ILE A 48 2.68 16.49 -5.03
CA ILE A 48 3.96 15.89 -5.39
C ILE A 48 4.61 16.67 -6.53
N ALA A 49 5.93 16.60 -6.63
CA ALA A 49 6.66 17.18 -7.75
C ALA A 49 6.42 16.39 -9.05
N GLU A 50 6.66 17.04 -10.19
CA GLU A 50 6.47 16.45 -11.51
C GLU A 50 7.31 15.16 -11.69
N GLU A 51 8.52 15.13 -11.12
CA GLU A 51 9.40 13.96 -11.16
C GLU A 51 8.76 12.75 -10.47
N HIS A 52 8.14 12.95 -9.30
CA HIS A 52 7.43 11.88 -8.60
C HIS A 52 6.22 11.40 -9.40
N TYR A 53 5.46 12.32 -10.01
CA TYR A 53 4.33 11.98 -10.88
C TYR A 53 4.78 11.10 -12.05
N ASN A 54 5.83 11.51 -12.76
CA ASN A 54 6.35 10.79 -13.92
C ASN A 54 6.86 9.39 -13.54
N GLN A 55 7.58 9.27 -12.41
CA GLN A 55 8.06 7.97 -11.91
C GLN A 55 6.92 7.03 -11.50
N LEU A 56 5.87 7.55 -10.85
CA LEU A 56 4.68 6.77 -10.50
C LEU A 56 3.92 6.32 -11.75
N LYS A 57 3.81 7.19 -12.76
CA LYS A 57 3.15 6.88 -14.02
C LYS A 57 3.90 5.81 -14.79
N GLU A 58 5.22 5.96 -14.94
CA GLU A 58 6.09 5.00 -15.62
C GLU A 58 6.03 3.63 -14.94
N TYR A 59 6.16 3.58 -13.62
CA TYR A 59 6.07 2.34 -12.86
C TYR A 59 4.75 1.61 -13.12
N GLY A 60 3.63 2.34 -13.05
CA GLY A 60 2.29 1.83 -13.25
C GLY A 60 2.05 1.33 -14.68
N GLU A 61 2.47 2.08 -15.70
CA GLU A 61 2.33 1.68 -17.10
C GLU A 61 3.18 0.47 -17.46
N LEU A 62 4.44 0.43 -17.01
CA LEU A 62 5.31 -0.74 -17.21
C LEU A 62 4.72 -1.97 -16.54
N ALA A 63 4.16 -1.84 -15.34
CA ALA A 63 3.59 -2.97 -14.62
C ALA A 63 2.29 -3.44 -15.29
N LYS A 64 1.46 -2.50 -15.77
CA LYS A 64 0.26 -2.79 -16.57
C LYS A 64 0.57 -3.54 -17.86
N SER A 65 1.67 -3.18 -18.54
CA SER A 65 2.10 -3.87 -19.76
C SER A 65 2.86 -5.18 -19.50
N GLY A 66 3.14 -5.52 -18.23
CA GLY A 66 3.95 -6.69 -17.86
C GLY A 66 5.44 -6.57 -18.20
N ASN A 67 5.93 -5.34 -18.40
CA ASN A 67 7.32 -5.06 -18.77
C ASN A 67 8.11 -4.41 -17.61
N ASN A 68 7.54 -4.31 -16.42
CA ASN A 68 8.23 -3.75 -15.26
C ASN A 68 9.24 -4.77 -14.73
N PRO A 69 10.56 -4.50 -14.82
CA PRO A 69 11.58 -5.44 -14.35
C PRO A 69 11.58 -5.59 -12.82
N ASP A 70 11.00 -4.64 -12.09
CA ASP A 70 10.97 -4.60 -10.62
C ASP A 70 9.68 -5.19 -10.04
N PHE A 71 8.77 -5.69 -10.88
CA PHE A 71 7.48 -6.22 -10.45
C PHE A 71 7.03 -7.48 -11.21
N ASP A 72 6.84 -8.56 -10.47
CA ASP A 72 6.31 -9.82 -10.97
C ASP A 72 4.77 -9.80 -10.96
N LEU A 73 4.14 -10.21 -12.05
CA LEU A 73 2.68 -10.35 -12.16
C LEU A 73 2.15 -11.65 -11.53
N ASN A 74 2.97 -12.47 -10.89
CA ASN A 74 2.53 -13.61 -10.09
C ASN A 74 2.08 -13.15 -8.69
N TYR A 75 0.77 -13.04 -8.48
CA TYR A 75 0.17 -12.63 -7.23
C TYR A 75 0.47 -13.62 -6.10
N ASN A 76 0.86 -13.09 -4.95
CA ASN A 76 0.97 -13.79 -3.68
C ASN A 76 0.49 -12.87 -2.55
N GLY A 77 -0.62 -13.20 -1.90
CA GLY A 77 -1.24 -12.35 -0.88
C GLY A 77 -0.35 -12.06 0.35
N ALA A 78 0.72 -12.83 0.57
CA ALA A 78 1.64 -12.63 1.68
C ALA A 78 2.93 -11.87 1.32
N SER A 79 3.33 -11.85 0.04
CA SER A 79 4.65 -11.31 -0.36
C SER A 79 4.74 -10.68 -1.76
N ASN A 80 3.65 -10.68 -2.52
CA ASN A 80 3.54 -9.97 -3.80
C ASN A 80 2.06 -9.62 -4.06
N SER A 81 1.59 -8.65 -3.30
CA SER A 81 0.19 -8.26 -3.20
C SER A 81 -0.01 -6.80 -3.62
N CYS A 82 -1.25 -6.32 -3.49
CA CYS A 82 -1.58 -4.90 -3.66
C CYS A 82 -0.78 -3.97 -2.74
N ILE A 83 -0.34 -4.46 -1.56
CA ILE A 83 0.46 -3.70 -0.60
C ILE A 83 1.87 -3.50 -1.16
N ASP A 84 2.52 -4.61 -1.54
CA ASP A 84 3.88 -4.63 -2.08
C ASP A 84 3.99 -3.80 -3.36
N PHE A 85 3.01 -3.94 -4.26
CA PHE A 85 2.92 -3.14 -5.48
C PHE A 85 2.92 -1.64 -5.19
N THR A 86 2.07 -1.20 -4.26
CA THR A 86 1.94 0.23 -3.94
C THR A 86 3.21 0.76 -3.28
N TRP A 87 3.83 0.02 -2.36
CA TRP A 87 5.08 0.45 -1.73
C TRP A 87 6.26 0.48 -2.68
N LYS A 88 6.36 -0.48 -3.60
CA LYS A 88 7.37 -0.48 -4.67
C LYS A 88 7.21 0.75 -5.59
N ALA A 89 5.98 1.08 -5.98
CA ALA A 89 5.69 2.28 -6.78
C ALA A 89 6.06 3.58 -6.06
N LEU A 90 5.63 3.73 -4.80
CA LEU A 90 5.97 4.91 -4.00
C LEU A 90 7.49 5.06 -3.85
N ARG A 91 8.20 3.94 -3.62
CA ARG A 91 9.66 3.93 -3.52
C ARG A 91 10.35 4.25 -4.84
N SER A 92 9.88 3.75 -5.98
CA SER A 92 10.45 4.10 -7.29
C SER A 92 10.31 5.60 -7.57
N ALA A 93 9.31 6.24 -6.96
CA ALA A 93 9.09 7.67 -6.99
C ALA A 93 9.76 8.45 -5.84
N GLY A 94 10.61 7.82 -5.02
CA GLY A 94 11.28 8.49 -3.90
C GLY A 94 10.38 8.86 -2.70
N LEU A 95 9.11 8.46 -2.71
CA LEU A 95 8.14 8.71 -1.65
C LEU A 95 8.26 7.66 -0.55
N ILE A 96 9.21 7.89 0.38
CA ILE A 96 9.63 6.90 1.37
C ILE A 96 9.03 7.25 2.74
N PRO A 97 8.45 6.28 3.47
CA PRO A 97 7.88 6.53 4.78
C PRO A 97 8.97 6.71 5.84
N GLU A 98 8.76 7.65 6.77
CA GLU A 98 9.58 7.77 7.97
C GLU A 98 9.24 6.68 9.01
N ILE A 99 10.13 6.54 9.99
CA ILE A 99 9.88 5.71 11.18
C ILE A 99 8.68 6.28 11.94
N THR A 100 7.77 5.41 12.36
CA THR A 100 6.50 5.78 13.02
C THR A 100 6.21 4.83 14.17
N TRP A 101 5.15 5.11 14.93
CA TRP A 101 4.85 4.49 16.21
C TRP A 101 4.58 2.98 16.15
N ASN A 102 4.16 2.44 15.00
CA ASN A 102 3.89 1.01 14.82
C ASN A 102 5.06 0.23 14.18
N ASP A 103 6.25 0.83 14.04
CA ASP A 103 7.48 0.12 13.70
C ASP A 103 7.99 -0.64 14.94
N PHE A 104 7.26 -1.68 15.35
CA PHE A 104 7.56 -2.45 16.55
C PHE A 104 8.78 -3.36 16.39
N THR A 105 9.18 -3.66 15.15
CA THR A 105 10.36 -4.48 14.84
C THR A 105 11.53 -3.62 14.39
N GLU A 106 12.75 -4.01 14.77
CA GLU A 106 13.97 -3.39 14.25
C GLU A 106 14.08 -3.58 12.73
N PHE A 107 13.52 -4.68 12.21
CA PHE A 107 13.43 -4.97 10.78
C PHE A 107 12.73 -3.87 9.98
N ASN A 108 11.55 -3.39 10.43
CA ASN A 108 10.84 -2.33 9.71
C ASN A 108 11.62 -1.00 9.71
N LYS A 109 12.25 -0.67 10.84
CA LYS A 109 13.09 0.54 10.96
C LYS A 109 14.30 0.47 10.02
N ILE A 110 15.01 -0.65 10.03
CA ILE A 110 16.15 -0.92 9.15
C ILE A 110 15.72 -0.82 7.68
N ASN A 111 14.61 -1.44 7.29
CA ASN A 111 14.14 -1.38 5.92
C ASN A 111 13.80 0.03 5.47
N LYS A 112 13.26 0.89 6.34
CA LYS A 112 13.03 2.31 6.00
C LYS A 112 14.34 3.07 5.81
N VAL A 113 15.31 2.88 6.70
CA VAL A 113 16.65 3.47 6.58
C VAL A 113 17.32 3.06 5.26
N PHE A 114 17.21 1.78 4.88
CA PHE A 114 17.75 1.27 3.61
C PHE A 114 16.83 1.47 2.40
N LYS A 115 15.70 2.16 2.55
CA LYS A 115 14.73 2.39 1.47
C LYS A 115 14.23 1.09 0.82
N LYS A 116 13.93 0.07 1.62
CA LYS A 116 13.43 -1.26 1.22
C LYS A 116 12.12 -1.65 1.93
N PHE A 117 11.42 -0.70 2.52
CA PHE A 117 10.17 -0.97 3.23
C PHE A 117 9.04 -1.33 2.24
N ASP A 118 8.44 -2.52 2.40
CA ASP A 118 7.41 -3.08 1.52
C ASP A 118 6.02 -3.16 2.15
N GLY A 119 5.86 -2.60 3.36
CA GLY A 119 4.59 -2.58 4.07
C GLY A 119 4.40 -3.71 5.07
N ASP A 120 3.30 -3.61 5.82
CA ASP A 120 2.83 -4.68 6.70
C ASP A 120 1.83 -5.57 5.96
N MET A 121 1.77 -6.86 6.29
CA MET A 121 0.82 -7.81 5.68
C MET A 121 -0.66 -7.39 5.87
N LYS A 122 -1.01 -6.78 7.01
CA LYS A 122 -2.36 -6.26 7.27
C LYS A 122 -2.51 -4.86 6.69
N VAL A 123 -3.49 -4.67 5.81
CA VAL A 123 -3.79 -3.38 5.16
C VAL A 123 -3.92 -2.25 6.19
N ASP A 124 -4.68 -2.42 7.27
CA ASP A 124 -4.89 -1.37 8.28
C ASP A 124 -3.60 -0.96 9.00
N ASN A 125 -2.64 -1.87 9.16
CA ASN A 125 -1.35 -1.59 9.79
C ASN A 125 -0.46 -0.69 8.90
N ASN A 126 -0.76 -0.55 7.60
CA ASN A 126 -0.02 0.35 6.73
C ASN A 126 -0.41 1.82 6.89
N ILE A 127 -1.53 2.13 7.56
CA ILE A 127 -2.02 3.51 7.71
C ILE A 127 -0.98 4.44 8.37
N PRO A 128 -0.36 4.09 9.51
CA PRO A 128 0.65 4.95 10.11
C PRO A 128 1.89 5.17 9.24
N HIS A 129 2.24 4.18 8.40
CA HIS A 129 3.36 4.29 7.46
C HIS A 129 3.02 5.21 6.29
N ILE A 130 1.81 5.12 5.73
CA ILE A 130 1.34 6.06 4.70
C ILE A 130 1.35 7.48 5.26
N LYS A 131 0.92 7.67 6.52
CA LYS A 131 0.96 8.98 7.20
C LYS A 131 2.36 9.53 7.42
N SER A 132 3.36 8.67 7.55
CA SER A 132 4.74 9.09 7.81
C SER A 132 5.54 9.40 6.55
N ILE A 133 4.95 9.27 5.34
CA ILE A 133 5.58 9.77 4.11
C ILE A 133 5.62 11.31 4.19
N PRO A 134 6.80 11.95 4.12
CA PRO A 134 6.88 13.40 4.08
C PRO A 134 6.19 13.94 2.82
N ALA A 135 5.37 14.98 2.96
CA ALA A 135 4.81 15.65 1.79
C ALA A 135 5.90 16.51 1.13
N PRO A 136 6.18 16.36 -0.17
CA PRO A 136 7.13 17.22 -0.88
C PRO A 136 6.81 18.71 -0.74
N PHE A 137 5.51 19.04 -0.68
CA PHE A 137 5.01 20.39 -0.40
C PHE A 137 4.16 20.33 0.88
N PRO A 138 4.76 20.51 2.07
CA PRO A 138 4.07 20.29 3.35
C PRO A 138 2.90 21.27 3.58
N ASP A 139 3.03 22.51 3.13
CA ASP A 139 2.04 23.57 3.31
C ASP A 139 0.99 23.62 2.17
N SER A 140 0.96 22.61 1.30
CA SER A 140 -0.01 22.55 0.21
C SER A 140 -1.44 22.37 0.72
N GLU A 141 -2.35 23.22 0.24
CA GLU A 141 -3.80 23.12 0.46
C GLU A 141 -4.42 21.85 -0.18
N LEU A 142 -3.69 21.17 -1.07
CA LEU A 142 -4.12 19.91 -1.67
C LEU A 142 -3.92 18.72 -0.74
N ASN A 143 -3.07 18.86 0.29
CA ASN A 143 -2.80 17.80 1.25
C ASN A 143 -4.05 17.50 2.09
N LYS A 144 -4.63 16.31 1.92
CA LYS A 144 -5.87 15.89 2.59
C LYS A 144 -5.76 14.47 3.10
N GLN A 145 -6.46 14.19 4.18
CA GLN A 145 -6.60 12.83 4.72
C GLN A 145 -8.06 12.57 5.01
N HIS A 146 -8.53 11.37 4.69
CA HIS A 146 -9.90 10.97 4.94
C HIS A 146 -9.94 9.58 5.55
N TYR A 147 -10.88 9.38 6.48
CA TYR A 147 -11.13 8.10 7.13
C TYR A 147 -12.58 7.70 6.96
N ASN A 148 -12.80 6.50 6.47
CA ASN A 148 -14.12 5.88 6.47
C ASN A 148 -14.29 4.96 7.68
N LYS A 149 -15.56 4.70 8.04
CA LYS A 149 -15.89 3.72 9.07
C LYS A 149 -15.29 2.35 8.68
N PRO A 150 -14.76 1.57 9.63
CA PRO A 150 -14.29 0.23 9.31
C PRO A 150 -15.42 -0.61 8.71
N PRO A 151 -15.11 -1.49 7.73
CA PRO A 151 -16.12 -2.38 7.19
C PRO A 151 -16.71 -3.24 8.32
N LYS A 152 -18.03 -3.46 8.29
CA LYS A 152 -18.68 -4.35 9.26
C LYS A 152 -18.10 -5.75 9.08
N LYS A 153 -17.30 -6.21 10.05
CA LYS A 153 -16.82 -7.59 10.11
C LYS A 153 -17.88 -8.46 10.77
N THR A 154 -18.11 -9.67 10.25
CA THR A 154 -18.88 -10.68 10.99
C THR A 154 -18.10 -11.15 12.22
N LEU A 155 -18.77 -11.74 13.22
CA LEU A 155 -18.09 -12.29 14.42
C LEU A 155 -16.96 -13.28 14.05
N LEU A 156 -17.20 -14.11 13.03
CA LEU A 156 -16.19 -15.04 12.50
C LEU A 156 -14.98 -14.29 11.88
N GLN A 157 -15.22 -13.23 11.11
CA GLN A 157 -14.16 -12.38 10.55
C GLN A 157 -13.40 -11.61 11.64
N MET A 158 -14.06 -11.22 12.73
CA MET A 158 -13.39 -10.62 13.89
C MET A 158 -12.46 -11.62 14.57
N ILE A 159 -12.92 -12.85 14.85
CA ILE A 159 -12.09 -13.91 15.46
C ILE A 159 -10.87 -14.23 14.58
N LEU A 160 -11.06 -14.35 13.26
CA LEU A 160 -9.97 -14.62 12.32
C LEU A 160 -8.98 -13.45 12.18
N THR A 161 -9.44 -12.20 12.37
CA THR A 161 -8.55 -11.01 12.28
C THR A 161 -7.89 -10.61 13.61
N GLN A 162 -8.42 -11.10 14.75
CA GLN A 162 -7.84 -10.95 16.09
C GLN A 162 -6.72 -11.98 16.37
N LYS A 163 -6.68 -13.10 15.65
CA LYS A 163 -5.76 -14.21 15.93
C LYS A 163 -4.32 -13.99 15.42
N ASP A 164 -3.77 -12.78 15.56
CA ASP A 164 -2.33 -12.49 15.43
C ASP A 164 -1.72 -11.95 16.74
N SER A 165 -2.39 -12.15 17.86
CA SER A 165 -1.81 -12.04 19.19
C SER A 165 -1.99 -13.38 19.88
N ASN A 166 -0.94 -14.21 19.86
CA ASN A 166 -0.49 -15.10 20.93
C ASN A 166 0.36 -16.25 20.36
N GLU A 167 1.59 -15.95 19.95
CA GLU A 167 2.71 -16.88 20.10
C GLU A 167 3.72 -16.25 21.04
N THR A 168 3.43 -16.40 22.32
CA THR A 168 4.34 -16.64 23.47
C THR A 168 3.59 -16.16 24.69
N ASP A 169 3.02 -17.09 25.44
CA ASP A 169 3.35 -17.13 26.86
C ASP A 169 3.27 -18.56 27.36
N ILE A 170 4.43 -18.98 27.83
CA ILE A 170 4.74 -20.26 28.42
C ILE A 170 3.87 -20.41 29.66
N LYS A 171 3.18 -21.55 29.77
CA LYS A 171 2.58 -21.98 31.04
C LYS A 171 3.70 -22.09 32.09
N ILE A 172 3.59 -21.32 33.16
CA ILE A 172 4.23 -21.67 34.43
C ILE A 172 3.15 -21.56 35.51
N SER A 173 2.80 -22.73 36.06
CA SER A 173 2.13 -22.91 37.35
C SER A 173 3.07 -22.57 38.49
#